data_AF-A0A6I5NW61-F1
#
_entry.id   AF-A0A6I5NW61-F1
#
_cell.length_a   1.000
_cell.length_b   1.000
_cell.length_c   1.000
_cell.angle_alpha   90.00
_cell.angle_beta   90.00
_cell.angle_gamma   90.00
#
_symmetry.space_group_name_H-M   'P 1'
#
loop_
_entity.id
_entity.type
_entity.pdbx_description
1 polymer ?
#
loop_
_entity_poly.entity_id
_entity_poly.type
_entity_poly.pdbx_seq_one_letter_code
_entity_poly.pdbx_strand_id
1 'polypeptide(L)' 'MNSPHPSSSPQPSDDPQHLSRLRSLVERVMADGKISAAEAAEIRAALMADGQVTSDEMALIRTVMKDYLGDGPLEFE' A
#
# COMPACT_ATOMS: atom_id res chain seq x y z
N MET A 1 23.63 8.24 28.25
CA MET A 1 24.32 7.56 27.13
C MET A 1 23.28 7.17 26.08
N ASN A 2 23.61 7.44 24.81
CA ASN A 2 22.91 7.08 23.56
C ASN A 2 21.61 7.84 23.20
N SER A 3 21.79 8.90 22.40
CA SER A 3 20.88 9.21 21.28
C SER A 3 21.37 8.41 20.05
N PRO A 4 20.48 8.06 19.09
CA PRO A 4 20.36 8.96 17.95
C PRO A 4 18.92 9.12 17.42
N HIS A 5 18.69 10.30 16.85
CA HIS A 5 17.59 10.70 15.97
C HIS A 5 17.01 9.59 15.07
N PRO A 6 15.69 9.52 14.83
CA PRO A 6 15.18 9.06 13.54
C PRO A 6 15.27 10.23 12.55
N SER A 7 16.49 10.63 12.21
CA SER A 7 16.77 11.43 11.02
C SER A 7 17.60 10.56 10.08
N SER A 8 16.94 9.52 9.59
CA SER A 8 17.24 8.98 8.27
C SER A 8 15.87 8.99 7.62
N SER A 9 15.61 9.94 6.72
CA SER A 9 14.48 9.80 5.80
C SER A 9 14.79 8.55 5.01
N PRO A 10 14.19 7.39 5.33
CA PRO A 10 14.35 6.25 4.46
C PRO A 10 13.68 6.68 3.17
N GLN A 11 14.34 6.48 2.04
CA GLN A 11 13.61 6.58 0.79
C GLN A 11 12.48 5.56 0.90
N PRO A 12 11.21 6.00 0.98
CA PRO A 12 10.18 5.15 1.58
C PRO A 12 9.87 3.93 0.72
N SER A 13 10.21 4.03 -0.57
CA SER A 13 10.15 2.98 -1.59
C SER A 13 10.85 1.66 -1.25
N ASP A 14 11.88 1.66 -0.39
CA ASP A 14 12.58 0.44 0.07
C ASP A 14 12.39 0.19 1.58
N ASP A 15 11.59 1.04 2.24
CA ASP A 15 11.43 0.92 3.68
C ASP A 15 10.40 -0.17 4.02
N PRO A 16 10.79 -1.19 4.82
CA PRO A 16 9.86 -2.25 5.20
C PRO A 16 8.64 -1.73 5.98
N GLN A 17 8.74 -0.55 6.63
CA GLN A 17 7.59 0.07 7.27
C GLN A 17 6.61 0.66 6.26
N HIS A 18 7.10 1.22 5.16
CA HIS A 18 6.25 1.74 4.09
C HIS A 18 5.44 0.61 3.46
N LEU A 19 6.12 -0.47 3.03
CA LEU A 19 5.45 -1.65 2.48
C LEU A 19 4.43 -2.25 3.46
N SER A 20 4.74 -2.31 4.75
CA SER A 20 3.79 -2.78 5.77
C SER A 20 2.57 -1.89 5.90
N ARG A 21 2.74 -0.57 5.78
CA ARG A 21 1.66 0.41 5.85
C ARG A 21 0.78 0.36 4.60
N LEU A 22 1.39 0.28 3.42
CA LEU A 22 0.69 0.10 2.15
C LEU A 22 -0.09 -1.22 2.18
N ARG A 23 0.52 -2.31 2.64
CA ARG A 23 -0.15 -3.60 2.80
C ARG A 23 -1.39 -3.48 3.67
N SER A 24 -1.25 -2.88 4.85
CA SER A 24 -2.35 -2.71 5.79
C SER A 24 -3.47 -1.81 5.26
N LEU A 25 -3.14 -0.86 4.38
CA LEU A 25 -4.12 -0.02 3.68
C LEU A 25 -4.87 -0.84 2.64
N VAL A 26 -4.15 -1.54 1.77
CA VAL A 26 -4.72 -2.37 0.70
C VAL A 26 -5.56 -3.51 1.30
N GLU A 27 -5.10 -4.18 2.35
CA GLU A 27 -5.87 -5.20 3.07
C GLU A 27 -7.17 -4.63 3.66
N ARG A 28 -7.16 -3.38 4.13
CA ARG A 28 -8.37 -2.72 4.64
C ARG A 28 -9.37 -2.41 3.54
N VAL A 29 -8.90 -1.80 2.45
CA VAL A 29 -9.72 -1.48 1.28
C VAL A 29 -10.31 -2.76 0.66
N MET A 30 -9.50 -3.83 0.61
CA MET A 30 -9.94 -5.11 0.08
C MET A 30 -10.87 -5.88 1.04
N ALA A 31 -10.87 -5.59 2.34
CA ALA A 31 -11.68 -6.31 3.33
C ALA A 31 -13.18 -6.13 3.13
N ASP A 32 -13.61 -4.96 2.66
CA ASP A 32 -15.01 -4.71 2.30
C ASP A 32 -15.40 -5.33 0.93
N GLY A 33 -14.42 -5.86 0.17
CA GLY A 33 -14.62 -6.49 -1.13
C GLY A 33 -15.02 -5.52 -2.25
N LYS A 34 -14.99 -4.21 -1.96
CA LYS A 34 -15.33 -3.13 -2.88
C LYS A 34 -14.22 -2.10 -2.85
N ILE A 35 -13.96 -1.46 -4.00
CA ILE A 35 -13.04 -0.32 -4.07
C ILE A 35 -13.84 0.92 -4.43
N SER A 36 -14.06 1.81 -3.46
CA SER A 36 -14.63 3.13 -3.70
C SER A 36 -13.57 4.07 -4.30
N ALA A 37 -14.02 5.12 -4.99
CA ALA A 37 -13.13 6.13 -5.57
C ALA A 37 -12.19 6.79 -4.54
N ALA A 38 -12.64 6.95 -3.28
CA ALA A 38 -11.82 7.47 -2.19
C ALA A 38 -10.67 6.52 -1.83
N GLU A 39 -10.94 5.21 -1.78
CA GLU A 39 -9.96 4.20 -1.42
C GLU A 39 -8.92 4.00 -2.52
N ALA A 40 -9.35 4.00 -3.78
CA ALA A 40 -8.43 4.01 -4.92
C ALA A 40 -7.52 5.25 -4.88
N ALA A 41 -8.06 6.41 -4.49
CA ALA A 41 -7.27 7.62 -4.31
C ALA A 41 -6.31 7.53 -3.12
N GLU A 42 -6.70 6.91 -2.01
CA GLU A 42 -5.82 6.65 -0.86
C GLU A 42 -4.68 5.70 -1.21
N ILE A 43 -4.94 4.59 -1.89
CA ILE A 43 -3.89 3.67 -2.35
C ILE A 43 -2.95 4.40 -3.30
N ARG A 44 -3.48 5.13 -4.28
CA ARG A 44 -2.66 5.92 -5.21
C ARG A 44 -1.85 7.00 -4.49
N ALA A 45 -2.42 7.65 -3.48
CA ALA A 45 -1.73 8.65 -2.68
C ALA A 45 -0.63 8.01 -1.82
N ALA A 46 -0.85 6.81 -1.27
CA ALA A 46 0.15 6.06 -0.52
C ALA A 46 1.32 5.60 -1.41
N LEU A 47 1.05 5.21 -2.66
CA LEU A 47 2.08 4.89 -3.66
C LEU A 47 2.83 6.14 -4.14
N MET A 48 2.15 7.29 -4.20
CA MET A 48 2.74 8.55 -4.66
C MET A 48 3.33 9.39 -3.54
N ALA A 49 3.08 9.05 -2.26
CA ALA A 49 3.54 9.81 -1.10
C ALA A 49 5.06 9.93 -1.07
N ASP A 50 5.72 8.93 -1.66
CA ASP A 50 7.15 8.74 -1.64
C ASP A 50 7.78 9.14 -2.98
N GLY A 51 6.94 9.62 -3.90
CA GLY A 51 7.32 10.13 -5.22
C GLY A 51 7.70 9.05 -6.22
N GLN A 52 7.63 7.77 -5.85
CA GLN A 52 8.07 6.68 -6.70
C GLN A 52 7.29 5.40 -6.43
N VAL A 53 6.66 4.87 -7.47
CA VAL A 53 6.02 3.55 -7.44
C VAL A 53 7.05 2.50 -7.81
N THR A 54 7.34 1.61 -6.88
CA THR A 54 8.25 0.48 -7.08
C THR A 54 7.54 -0.76 -7.59
N SER A 55 8.34 -1.72 -8.08
CA SER A 55 7.82 -3.02 -8.50
C SER A 55 7.33 -3.86 -7.31
N ASP A 56 7.93 -3.70 -6.12
CA ASP A 56 7.52 -4.38 -4.90
C ASP A 56 6.14 -3.91 -4.42
N GLU A 57 5.86 -2.62 -4.44
CA GLU A 57 4.52 -2.09 -4.12
C GLU A 57 3.46 -2.61 -5.09
N MET A 58 3.77 -2.63 -6.38
CA MET A 58 2.87 -3.17 -7.40
C MET A 58 2.66 -4.68 -7.23
N ALA A 59 3.70 -5.43 -6.89
CA ALA A 59 3.63 -6.86 -6.61
C ALA A 59 2.80 -7.13 -5.34
N LEU A 60 2.96 -6.30 -4.30
CA LEU A 60 2.18 -6.35 -3.08
C LEU A 60 0.70 -6.13 -3.36
N ILE A 61 0.33 -5.04 -4.05
CA ILE A 61 -1.06 -4.75 -4.41
C ILE A 61 -1.66 -5.90 -5.22
N ARG A 62 -0.93 -6.41 -6.22
CA ARG A 62 -1.38 -7.55 -7.02
C ARG A 62 -1.57 -8.81 -6.18
N THR A 63 -0.68 -9.05 -5.22
CA THR A 63 -0.74 -10.22 -4.33
C THR A 63 -1.96 -10.11 -3.40
N VAL A 64 -2.13 -8.97 -2.72
CA VAL A 64 -3.27 -8.74 -1.83
C VAL A 64 -4.58 -8.77 -2.60
N MET A 65 -4.63 -8.16 -3.79
CA MET A 65 -5.79 -8.22 -4.67
C MET A 65 -6.11 -9.66 -5.08
N LYS A 66 -5.10 -10.48 -5.41
CA LYS A 66 -5.33 -11.89 -5.75
C LYS A 66 -5.78 -12.72 -4.54
N ASP A 67 -5.28 -12.41 -3.35
CA ASP A 67 -5.61 -13.10 -2.11
C ASP A 67 -7.05 -12.83 -1.66
N TYR A 68 -7.46 -11.55 -1.67
CA TYR A 68 -8.80 -11.13 -1.24
C TYR A 68 -9.87 -11.39 -2.30
N LEU A 69 -9.56 -11.11 -3.56
CA LEU A 69 -10.54 -11.21 -4.64
C LEU A 69 -10.59 -12.61 -5.27
N GLY A 70 -9.50 -13.38 -5.18
CA GLY A 70 -9.37 -14.67 -5.84
C GLY A 70 -9.52 -14.57 -7.36
N ASP A 71 -10.68 -15.01 -7.85
CA ASP A 71 -11.12 -14.94 -9.26
C ASP A 71 -12.42 -14.11 -9.42
N GLY A 72 -12.88 -13.47 -8.35
CA GLY A 72 -14.04 -12.59 -8.37
C GLY A 72 -13.77 -11.28 -9.12
N PRO A 73 -14.80 -10.62 -9.68
CA PRO A 73 -14.65 -9.29 -10.25
C PRO A 73 -14.52 -8.24 -9.14
N LEU A 74 -13.65 -7.23 -9.35
CA LEU A 74 -13.62 -6.03 -8.50
C LEU A 74 -14.92 -5.25 -8.71
N GLU A 75 -15.69 -5.07 -7.64
CA GLU A 75 -16.79 -4.12 -7.64
C GLU A 75 -16.24 -2.73 -7.31
N PHE A 76 -16.35 -1.82 -8.27
CA PHE A 76 -16.12 -0.39 -8.07
C PHE A 76 -17.45 0.26 -7.72
N GLU A 77 -17.49 0.98 -6.59
CA GLU A 77 -18.65 1.78 -6.19
C GLU A 77 -18.64 3.17 -6.85
#